data_AF-I3DVH1-F1
#
_entry.id   AF-I3DVH1-F1
#
_cell.length_a   1.000
_cell.length_b   1.000
_cell.length_c   1.000
_cell.angle_alpha   90.00
_cell.angle_beta   90.00
_cell.angle_gamma   90.00
#
_symmetry.space_group_name_H-M   'P 1'
#
loop_
_entity.id
_entity.type
_entity.pdbx_description
1 polymer ?
#
loop_
_entity_poly.entity_id
_entity_poly.type
_entity_poly.pdbx_seq_one_letter_code
_entity_poly.pdbx_strand_id
1 'polypeptide(L)'
;MRAYTIKEVSKKIDVPPGTIRQWEKDLEGILIISRTKQGARYFTDQEISLLMKIKEMRDKNLSKEMIRELLQKHLNQNSQADSETIETSLQSVSENNTLEHLENSDSGFEKFLEAMDAFKESLLEEIKCEIRNAARKEILEEVKKEISKNTVHTVKSLSHSIYTSSEKTKSEIQELSGRIAKASEHNSEEFKTLKNSVAKASKLTSETFRTLSNSIAKASEDTSEEIAILSNRLSEASEASAEEFKTLVHYISKSTEVTNHEINNLINNINRERDILIETLNQEREQYLQEIKQREAAFQDLISGFRNAAADEEKPAKKWWRLWKKQ
;
A
#
# COMPACT_ATOMS: atom_id res chain seq x y z
N MET A 1 -16.64 -20.50 -13.05
CA MET A 1 -15.79 -19.29 -13.14
C MET A 1 -15.25 -18.95 -11.77
N ARG A 2 -13.99 -18.51 -11.66
CA ARG A 2 -13.46 -17.95 -10.39
C ARG A 2 -13.67 -16.44 -10.43
N ALA A 3 -14.18 -15.88 -9.34
CA ALA A 3 -14.32 -14.44 -9.16
C ALA A 3 -13.16 -13.94 -8.30
N TYR A 4 -12.44 -12.93 -8.77
CA TYR A 4 -11.30 -12.35 -8.07
C TYR A 4 -11.67 -10.97 -7.51
N THR A 5 -11.16 -10.65 -6.32
CA THR A 5 -11.27 -9.33 -5.72
C THR A 5 -10.28 -8.36 -6.36
N ILE A 6 -10.53 -7.05 -6.25
CA ILE A 6 -9.61 -6.01 -6.75
C ILE A 6 -8.18 -6.13 -6.18
N LYS A 7 -8.02 -6.69 -4.97
CA LYS A 7 -6.71 -6.94 -4.35
C LYS A 7 -5.97 -8.10 -5.02
N GLU A 8 -6.68 -9.15 -5.42
CA GLU A 8 -6.11 -10.29 -6.12
C GLU A 8 -5.78 -9.96 -7.58
N VAL A 9 -6.65 -9.18 -8.25
CA VAL A 9 -6.36 -8.68 -9.60
C VAL A 9 -5.16 -7.76 -9.60
N SER A 10 -5.09 -6.81 -8.66
CA SER A 10 -3.94 -5.90 -8.49
C SER A 10 -2.61 -6.66 -8.36
N LYS A 11 -2.60 -7.78 -7.61
CA LYS A 11 -1.44 -8.69 -7.52
C LYS A 11 -1.16 -9.49 -8.79
N LYS A 12 -2.19 -9.89 -9.55
CA LYS A 12 -2.04 -10.65 -10.80
C LYS A 12 -1.50 -9.81 -11.96
N ILE A 13 -1.94 -8.57 -12.10
CA ILE A 13 -1.56 -7.69 -13.23
C ILE A 13 -0.44 -6.71 -12.87
N ASP A 14 0.00 -6.69 -11.61
CA ASP A 14 0.98 -5.76 -11.05
C ASP A 14 0.63 -4.28 -11.37
N VAL A 15 -0.54 -3.86 -10.88
CA VAL A 15 -1.08 -2.50 -11.03
C VAL A 15 -1.79 -2.09 -9.73
N PRO A 16 -1.57 -0.89 -9.18
CA PRO A 16 -2.25 -0.44 -7.96
C PRO A 16 -3.79 -0.44 -8.07
N PRO A 17 -4.54 -0.78 -6.99
CA PRO A 17 -6.01 -0.82 -7.04
C PRO A 17 -6.68 0.52 -7.40
N GLY A 18 -6.01 1.65 -7.12
CA GLY A 18 -6.46 2.99 -7.52
C GLY A 18 -6.42 3.18 -9.04
N THR A 19 -5.35 2.72 -9.69
CA THR A 19 -5.18 2.79 -11.15
C THR A 19 -6.22 1.94 -11.88
N ILE A 20 -6.56 0.76 -11.36
CA ILE A 20 -7.63 -0.10 -11.90
C ILE A 20 -8.99 0.61 -11.85
N ARG A 21 -9.29 1.34 -10.75
CA ARG A 21 -10.52 2.18 -10.65
C ARG A 21 -10.49 3.37 -11.61
N GLN A 22 -9.31 3.95 -11.86
CA GLN A 22 -9.18 5.01 -12.85
C GLN A 22 -9.40 4.47 -14.26
N TRP A 23 -8.98 3.23 -14.56
CA TRP A 23 -9.24 2.59 -15.86
C TRP A 23 -10.73 2.24 -16.05
N GLU A 24 -11.44 1.81 -15.01
CA GLU A 24 -12.92 1.66 -15.01
C GLU A 24 -13.61 2.97 -15.44
N LYS A 25 -13.14 4.12 -14.92
CA LYS A 25 -13.68 5.44 -15.24
C LYS A 25 -13.23 5.96 -16.62
N ASP A 26 -11.96 5.78 -16.98
CA ASP A 26 -11.40 6.27 -18.24
C ASP A 26 -11.91 5.47 -19.46
N LEU A 27 -12.37 4.23 -19.25
CA LEU A 27 -12.89 3.30 -20.26
C LEU A 27 -14.37 2.90 -19.99
N GLU A 28 -15.11 3.79 -19.34
CA GLU A 28 -16.54 3.65 -19.08
C GLU A 28 -17.30 3.35 -20.38
N GLY A 29 -18.17 2.33 -20.34
CA GLY A 29 -18.91 1.80 -21.50
C GLY A 29 -18.23 0.63 -22.23
N ILE A 30 -16.91 0.45 -22.13
CA ILE A 30 -16.20 -0.72 -22.70
C ILE A 30 -15.83 -1.74 -21.61
N LEU A 31 -15.36 -1.27 -20.45
CA LEU A 31 -14.99 -2.14 -19.32
C LEU A 31 -16.10 -2.18 -18.27
N ILE A 32 -17.06 -3.08 -18.44
CA ILE A 32 -18.14 -3.31 -17.46
C ILE A 32 -17.63 -4.25 -16.37
N ILE A 33 -17.25 -3.70 -15.21
CA ILE A 33 -16.83 -4.50 -14.04
C ILE A 33 -18.05 -4.98 -13.27
N SER A 34 -18.14 -6.29 -13.06
CA SER A 34 -19.28 -6.91 -12.39
C SER A 34 -19.31 -6.58 -10.88
N ARG A 35 -20.51 -6.34 -10.33
CA ARG A 35 -20.71 -6.02 -8.91
C ARG A 35 -21.52 -7.10 -8.19
N THR A 36 -21.10 -7.46 -6.98
CA THR A 36 -21.85 -8.39 -6.11
C THR A 36 -23.16 -7.76 -5.63
N LYS A 37 -24.05 -8.56 -5.03
CA LYS A 37 -25.28 -8.08 -4.36
C LYS A 37 -25.01 -7.04 -3.24
N GLN A 38 -23.76 -6.91 -2.79
CA GLN A 38 -23.29 -5.96 -1.77
C GLN A 38 -22.54 -4.76 -2.39
N GLY A 39 -22.55 -4.60 -3.72
CA GLY A 39 -21.90 -3.50 -4.43
C GLY A 39 -20.38 -3.62 -4.60
N ALA A 40 -19.75 -4.68 -4.06
CA ALA A 40 -18.32 -4.91 -4.22
C ALA A 40 -17.99 -5.37 -5.64
N ARG A 41 -16.90 -4.82 -6.21
CA ARG A 41 -16.39 -5.21 -7.53
C ARG A 41 -15.76 -6.60 -7.48
N TYR A 42 -16.11 -7.47 -8.41
CA TYR A 42 -15.45 -8.74 -8.65
C TYR A 42 -15.09 -8.85 -10.13
N PHE A 43 -13.98 -9.53 -10.42
CA PHE A 43 -13.44 -9.67 -11.76
C PHE A 43 -13.48 -11.12 -12.20
N THR A 44 -13.83 -11.34 -13.45
CA THR A 44 -13.73 -12.63 -14.14
C THR A 44 -12.40 -12.76 -14.90
N ASP A 45 -12.02 -13.97 -15.32
CA ASP A 45 -10.80 -14.18 -16.11
C ASP A 45 -10.83 -13.42 -17.46
N GLN A 46 -12.02 -13.12 -18.01
CA GLN A 46 -12.20 -12.27 -19.19
C GLN A 46 -11.85 -10.80 -18.90
N GLU A 47 -12.38 -10.23 -17.81
CA GLU A 47 -12.07 -8.87 -17.37
C GLU A 47 -10.59 -8.69 -17.03
N ILE A 48 -9.95 -9.70 -16.43
CA ILE A 48 -8.50 -9.71 -16.18
C ILE A 48 -7.71 -9.70 -17.48
N SER A 49 -8.14 -10.45 -18.50
CA SER A 49 -7.50 -10.47 -19.82
C SER A 49 -7.61 -9.11 -20.53
N LEU A 50 -8.76 -8.44 -20.44
CA LEU A 50 -8.94 -7.07 -20.93
C LEU A 50 -8.04 -6.07 -20.18
N LEU A 51 -7.95 -6.17 -18.85
CA LEU A 51 -7.06 -5.34 -18.03
C LEU A 51 -5.58 -5.52 -18.38
N MET A 52 -5.13 -6.73 -18.73
CA MET A 52 -3.76 -6.96 -19.24
C MET A 52 -3.54 -6.28 -20.60
N LYS A 53 -4.49 -6.36 -21.53
CA LYS A 53 -4.39 -5.66 -22.82
C LYS A 53 -4.40 -4.12 -22.64
N ILE A 54 -5.19 -3.60 -21.70
CA ILE A 54 -5.20 -2.18 -21.32
C ILE A 54 -3.84 -1.75 -20.73
N LYS A 55 -3.23 -2.59 -19.87
CA LYS A 55 -1.87 -2.36 -19.34
C LYS A 55 -0.87 -2.22 -20.49
N GLU A 56 -0.80 -3.22 -21.38
CA GLU A 56 0.14 -3.23 -22.50
C GLU A 56 -0.01 -2.00 -23.42
N MET A 57 -1.24 -1.54 -23.67
CA MET A 57 -1.48 -0.34 -24.47
C MET A 57 -1.12 0.97 -23.75
N ARG A 58 -1.30 1.05 -22.42
CA ARG A 58 -0.82 2.20 -21.64
C ARG A 58 0.70 2.23 -21.51
N ASP A 59 1.34 1.08 -21.36
CA ASP A 59 2.81 0.96 -21.31
C ASP A 59 3.43 1.41 -22.66
N LYS A 60 2.69 1.29 -23.76
CA LYS A 60 3.03 1.85 -25.10
C LYS A 60 2.66 3.33 -25.28
N ASN A 61 2.32 4.05 -24.20
CA ASN A 61 1.95 5.48 -24.19
C ASN A 61 0.78 5.87 -25.13
N LEU A 62 -0.13 4.95 -25.43
CA LEU A 62 -1.32 5.27 -26.22
C LEU A 62 -2.29 6.16 -25.44
N SER A 63 -2.89 7.15 -26.10
CA SER A 63 -3.89 8.04 -25.49
C SER A 63 -5.14 7.26 -25.09
N LYS A 64 -5.85 7.74 -24.05
CA LYS A 64 -7.08 7.09 -23.54
C LYS A 64 -8.18 7.03 -24.62
N GLU A 65 -8.19 7.96 -25.55
CA GLU A 65 -9.04 7.97 -26.75
C GLU A 65 -8.65 6.86 -27.74
N MET A 66 -7.35 6.75 -28.07
CA MET A 66 -6.86 5.71 -28.99
C MET A 66 -7.02 4.30 -28.41
N ILE A 67 -6.86 4.13 -27.09
CA ILE A 67 -7.12 2.87 -26.38
C ILE A 67 -8.61 2.48 -26.48
N ARG A 68 -9.52 3.45 -26.31
CA ARG A 68 -10.96 3.25 -26.48
C ARG A 68 -11.28 2.83 -27.92
N GLU A 69 -10.74 3.55 -28.91
CA GLU A 69 -10.97 3.26 -30.33
C GLU A 69 -10.42 1.90 -30.75
N LEU A 70 -9.20 1.54 -30.32
CA LEU A 70 -8.58 0.24 -30.62
C LEU A 70 -9.33 -0.93 -29.97
N LEU A 71 -9.81 -0.78 -28.73
CA LEU A 71 -10.64 -1.79 -28.08
C LEU A 71 -11.98 -1.96 -28.79
N GLN A 72 -12.63 -0.85 -29.16
CA GLN A 72 -13.90 -0.85 -29.87
C GLN A 72 -13.76 -1.44 -31.29
N LYS A 73 -12.68 -1.12 -32.00
CA LYS A 73 -12.34 -1.74 -33.29
C LYS A 73 -12.08 -3.23 -33.14
N HIS A 74 -11.35 -3.68 -32.12
CA HIS A 74 -11.13 -5.11 -31.87
C HIS A 74 -12.41 -5.89 -31.51
N LEU A 75 -13.41 -5.22 -30.92
CA LEU A 75 -14.71 -5.80 -30.62
C LEU A 75 -15.60 -5.87 -31.89
N ASN A 76 -15.51 -4.86 -32.75
CA ASN A 76 -16.31 -4.74 -33.97
C ASN A 76 -15.74 -5.50 -35.19
N GLN A 77 -14.42 -5.67 -35.27
CA GLN A 77 -13.74 -6.38 -36.38
C GLN A 77 -14.00 -7.89 -36.39
N ASN A 78 -14.60 -8.45 -35.33
CA ASN A 78 -15.11 -9.82 -35.36
C ASN A 78 -16.43 -9.97 -36.17
N SER A 79 -16.95 -8.89 -36.77
CA SER A 79 -18.32 -8.89 -37.36
C SER A 79 -18.44 -8.48 -38.84
N GLN A 80 -17.42 -7.91 -39.51
CA GLN A 80 -17.53 -7.50 -40.91
C GLN A 80 -16.23 -7.67 -41.71
N ALA A 81 -16.34 -8.37 -42.84
CA ALA A 81 -15.39 -8.43 -43.95
C ALA A 81 -16.16 -8.21 -45.27
N ASP A 82 -15.43 -7.88 -46.35
CA ASP A 82 -15.89 -7.72 -47.75
C ASP A 82 -16.77 -6.46 -48.02
N SER A 83 -16.67 -5.72 -49.14
CA SER A 83 -15.76 -5.76 -50.30
C SER A 83 -15.77 -4.41 -51.07
N GLU A 84 -14.73 -4.11 -51.86
CA GLU A 84 -14.71 -3.04 -52.90
C GLU A 84 -14.65 -3.63 -54.32
N THR A 85 -15.20 -2.95 -55.34
CA THR A 85 -14.58 -2.62 -56.66
C THR A 85 -15.57 -2.01 -57.68
N ILE A 86 -15.03 -1.29 -58.69
CA ILE A 86 -15.73 -0.57 -59.78
C ILE A 86 -14.91 -0.78 -61.07
N GLU A 87 -15.53 -0.93 -62.27
CA GLU A 87 -15.09 -0.32 -63.57
C GLU A 87 -15.89 -0.79 -64.80
N THR A 88 -15.95 0.04 -65.87
CA THR A 88 -16.43 -0.29 -67.24
C THR A 88 -15.94 0.77 -68.25
N SER A 89 -15.68 0.41 -69.52
CA SER A 89 -15.22 1.30 -70.62
C SER A 89 -15.76 0.87 -72.00
N LEU A 90 -15.79 1.77 -73.00
CA LEU A 90 -16.42 1.60 -74.33
C LEU A 90 -15.97 2.62 -75.40
N GLN A 91 -15.65 2.19 -76.65
CA GLN A 91 -15.75 2.90 -77.98
C GLN A 91 -14.88 2.17 -79.06
N SER A 92 -14.93 2.38 -80.40
CA SER A 92 -15.73 3.17 -81.38
C SER A 92 -15.40 2.69 -82.82
N VAL A 93 -16.21 3.02 -83.86
CA VAL A 93 -15.83 2.99 -85.30
C VAL A 93 -16.60 4.07 -86.10
N SER A 94 -16.03 4.61 -87.18
CA SER A 94 -16.67 5.47 -88.20
C SER A 94 -15.90 5.40 -89.53
N GLU A 95 -16.56 5.39 -90.69
CA GLU A 95 -16.07 5.97 -91.97
C GLU A 95 -17.13 5.89 -93.12
N ASN A 96 -17.00 6.78 -94.12
CA ASN A 96 -17.86 6.92 -95.32
C ASN A 96 -16.96 7.15 -96.56
N ASN A 97 -17.43 6.79 -97.77
CA ASN A 97 -16.84 7.27 -99.04
C ASN A 97 -17.77 7.00 -100.26
N THR A 98 -17.81 7.94 -101.21
CA THR A 98 -18.29 7.76 -102.61
C THR A 98 -17.86 8.94 -103.49
N LEU A 99 -17.49 8.70 -104.77
CA LEU A 99 -18.10 9.29 -105.99
C LEU A 99 -17.22 9.22 -107.27
N GLU A 100 -17.93 9.23 -108.42
CA GLU A 100 -17.47 9.26 -109.83
C GLU A 100 -18.56 10.06 -110.66
N HIS A 101 -18.58 10.28 -111.98
CA HIS A 101 -17.81 9.80 -113.16
C HIS A 101 -18.04 10.77 -114.38
N LEU A 102 -16.99 11.12 -115.15
CA LEU A 102 -16.93 11.67 -116.55
C LEU A 102 -17.85 12.80 -117.11
N GLU A 103 -17.22 13.71 -117.88
CA GLU A 103 -17.40 14.07 -119.33
C GLU A 103 -18.79 13.94 -120.05
N ASN A 104 -19.17 14.71 -121.10
CA ASN A 104 -18.48 15.72 -121.94
C ASN A 104 -19.46 16.64 -122.76
N SER A 105 -19.07 17.92 -122.99
CA SER A 105 -19.26 18.77 -124.20
C SER A 105 -20.63 19.37 -124.64
N ASP A 106 -20.78 20.71 -124.54
CA ASP A 106 -21.12 21.58 -125.70
C ASP A 106 -20.49 23.01 -125.62
N SER A 107 -19.46 23.23 -126.45
CA SER A 107 -18.40 24.24 -126.24
C SER A 107 -18.75 25.72 -126.43
N GLY A 108 -19.99 26.06 -126.82
CA GLY A 108 -20.47 27.44 -126.91
C GLY A 108 -21.07 27.95 -125.59
N PHE A 109 -21.82 27.08 -124.91
CA PHE A 109 -22.42 27.37 -123.61
C PHE A 109 -21.40 27.10 -122.48
N GLU A 110 -20.53 26.08 -122.65
CA GLU A 110 -19.44 25.73 -121.72
C GLU A 110 -18.60 26.93 -121.29
N LYS A 111 -18.13 27.76 -122.23
CA LYS A 111 -17.25 28.92 -121.90
C LYS A 111 -17.99 30.07 -121.22
N PHE A 112 -19.30 30.19 -121.43
CA PHE A 112 -20.13 31.16 -120.72
C PHE A 112 -20.47 30.64 -119.31
N LEU A 113 -20.77 29.35 -119.19
CA LEU A 113 -20.91 28.64 -117.91
C LEU A 113 -19.61 28.74 -117.11
N GLU A 114 -18.46 28.44 -117.69
CA GLU A 114 -17.15 28.48 -117.02
C GLU A 114 -16.76 29.90 -116.59
N ALA A 115 -17.08 30.93 -117.38
CA ALA A 115 -16.93 32.33 -116.97
C ALA A 115 -17.93 32.74 -115.87
N MET A 116 -19.17 32.24 -115.93
CA MET A 116 -20.20 32.49 -114.92
C MET A 116 -19.94 31.73 -113.62
N ASP A 117 -19.40 30.51 -113.70
CA ASP A 117 -18.98 29.69 -112.57
C ASP A 117 -17.68 30.20 -111.97
N ALA A 118 -16.74 30.73 -112.77
CA ALA A 118 -15.58 31.48 -112.24
C ALA A 118 -16.00 32.76 -111.52
N PHE A 119 -17.00 33.49 -112.03
CA PHE A 119 -17.59 34.66 -111.34
C PHE A 119 -18.37 34.27 -110.08
N LYS A 120 -19.08 33.13 -110.11
CA LYS A 120 -19.77 32.56 -108.96
C LYS A 120 -18.79 32.05 -107.91
N GLU A 121 -17.69 31.40 -108.30
CA GLU A 121 -16.58 31.01 -107.42
C GLU A 121 -15.89 32.25 -106.83
N SER A 122 -15.63 33.31 -107.62
CA SER A 122 -15.01 34.53 -107.10
C SER A 122 -15.95 35.27 -106.13
N LEU A 123 -17.24 35.41 -106.47
CA LEU A 123 -18.23 35.98 -105.55
C LEU A 123 -18.43 35.08 -104.33
N LEU A 124 -18.43 33.76 -104.47
CA LEU A 124 -18.57 32.86 -103.34
C LEU A 124 -17.34 32.94 -102.43
N GLU A 125 -16.11 32.94 -102.93
CA GLU A 125 -14.93 33.06 -102.07
C GLU A 125 -14.73 34.49 -101.54
N GLU A 126 -15.18 35.54 -102.25
CA GLU A 126 -15.25 36.92 -101.75
C GLU A 126 -16.28 37.03 -100.62
N ILE A 127 -17.54 36.62 -100.84
CA ILE A 127 -18.60 36.59 -99.82
C ILE A 127 -18.21 35.68 -98.65
N LYS A 128 -17.58 34.53 -98.90
CA LYS A 128 -17.12 33.58 -97.88
C LYS A 128 -15.89 34.11 -97.14
N CYS A 129 -15.01 34.89 -97.75
CA CYS A 129 -13.95 35.62 -97.05
C CYS A 129 -14.53 36.78 -96.24
N GLU A 130 -15.46 37.55 -96.78
CA GLU A 130 -16.11 38.67 -96.10
C GLU A 130 -16.90 38.16 -94.89
N ILE A 131 -17.74 37.13 -95.05
CA ILE A 131 -18.45 36.46 -93.94
C ILE A 131 -17.46 35.84 -92.96
N ARG A 132 -16.42 35.12 -93.40
CA ARG A 132 -15.45 34.48 -92.49
C ARG A 132 -14.64 35.50 -91.71
N ASN A 133 -14.29 36.65 -92.30
CA ASN A 133 -13.53 37.71 -91.66
C ASN A 133 -14.42 38.59 -90.76
N ALA A 134 -15.62 38.96 -91.22
CA ALA A 134 -16.62 39.66 -90.44
C ALA A 134 -17.04 38.83 -89.23
N ALA A 135 -17.48 37.59 -89.42
CA ALA A 135 -17.89 36.70 -88.33
C ALA A 135 -16.73 36.41 -87.36
N ARG A 136 -15.50 36.16 -87.83
CA ARG A 136 -14.36 36.00 -86.91
C ARG A 136 -14.06 37.27 -86.14
N LYS A 137 -14.13 38.45 -86.75
CA LYS A 137 -13.83 39.73 -86.08
C LYS A 137 -14.93 40.11 -85.08
N GLU A 138 -16.19 39.90 -85.44
CA GLU A 138 -17.35 40.12 -84.58
C GLU A 138 -17.37 39.13 -83.40
N ILE A 139 -17.23 37.83 -83.66
CA ILE A 139 -17.14 36.81 -82.60
C ILE A 139 -15.90 37.06 -81.71
N LEU A 140 -14.75 37.43 -82.28
CA LEU A 140 -13.55 37.71 -81.48
C LEU A 140 -13.76 38.93 -80.56
N GLU A 141 -14.32 40.03 -81.06
CA GLU A 141 -14.57 41.20 -80.22
C GLU A 141 -15.71 40.95 -79.20
N GLU A 142 -16.77 40.22 -79.56
CA GLU A 142 -17.85 39.89 -78.61
C GLU A 142 -17.37 38.91 -77.53
N VAL A 143 -16.58 37.89 -77.89
CA VAL A 143 -15.94 36.96 -76.94
C VAL A 143 -14.93 37.70 -76.06
N LYS A 144 -14.10 38.59 -76.61
CA LYS A 144 -13.15 39.41 -75.85
C LYS A 144 -13.84 40.38 -74.90
N LYS A 145 -14.97 40.96 -75.32
CA LYS A 145 -15.83 41.85 -74.52
C LYS A 145 -16.53 41.10 -73.40
N GLU A 146 -17.11 39.93 -73.64
CA GLU A 146 -17.74 39.09 -72.62
C GLU A 146 -16.70 38.47 -71.66
N ILE A 147 -15.54 38.00 -72.15
CA ILE A 147 -14.43 37.56 -71.30
C ILE A 147 -13.94 38.73 -70.43
N SER A 148 -13.68 39.91 -71.00
CA SER A 148 -13.27 41.11 -70.25
C SER A 148 -14.27 41.45 -69.15
N LYS A 149 -15.55 41.57 -69.51
CA LYS A 149 -16.66 41.91 -68.61
C LYS A 149 -16.83 40.87 -67.50
N ASN A 150 -16.81 39.58 -67.82
CA ASN A 150 -16.92 38.50 -66.84
C ASN A 150 -15.69 38.42 -65.94
N THR A 151 -14.48 38.63 -66.47
CA THR A 151 -13.24 38.63 -65.67
C THR A 151 -13.20 39.82 -64.72
N VAL A 152 -13.61 41.02 -65.16
CA VAL A 152 -13.75 42.19 -64.29
C VAL A 152 -14.81 41.94 -63.20
N HIS A 153 -15.93 41.28 -63.54
CA HIS A 153 -16.96 40.94 -62.57
C HIS A 153 -16.47 39.91 -61.53
N THR A 154 -15.80 38.84 -61.95
CA THR A 154 -15.27 37.81 -61.02
C THR A 154 -14.16 38.37 -60.14
N VAL A 155 -13.22 39.14 -60.69
CA VAL A 155 -12.17 39.81 -59.90
C VAL A 155 -12.76 40.83 -58.92
N LYS A 156 -13.77 41.61 -59.33
CA LYS A 156 -14.45 42.56 -58.44
C LYS A 156 -15.24 41.86 -57.33
N SER A 157 -15.93 40.77 -57.65
CA SER A 157 -16.65 39.94 -56.67
C SER A 157 -15.70 39.29 -55.66
N LEU A 158 -14.60 38.69 -56.15
CA LEU A 158 -13.58 38.09 -55.31
C LEU A 158 -12.88 39.14 -54.42
N SER A 159 -12.54 40.31 -54.99
CA SER A 159 -11.98 41.44 -54.23
C SER A 159 -12.92 41.94 -53.14
N HIS A 160 -14.22 42.07 -53.43
CA HIS A 160 -15.22 42.45 -52.43
C HIS A 160 -15.38 41.39 -51.33
N SER A 161 -15.37 40.10 -51.70
CA SER A 161 -15.43 38.99 -50.75
C SER A 161 -14.18 38.92 -49.85
N ILE A 162 -12.99 39.10 -50.42
CA ILE A 162 -11.72 39.19 -49.67
C ILE A 162 -11.74 40.41 -48.73
N TYR A 163 -12.19 41.57 -49.20
CA TYR A 163 -12.26 42.79 -48.38
C TYR A 163 -13.23 42.62 -47.21
N THR A 164 -14.47 42.17 -47.47
CA THR A 164 -15.48 41.95 -46.43
C THR A 164 -15.10 40.82 -45.47
N SER A 165 -14.44 39.76 -45.93
CA SER A 165 -13.88 38.70 -45.08
C SER A 165 -12.72 39.21 -44.22
N SER A 166 -11.82 40.01 -44.78
CA SER A 166 -10.71 40.66 -44.05
C SER A 166 -11.25 41.59 -42.95
N GLU A 167 -12.25 42.40 -43.25
CA GLU A 167 -12.87 43.31 -42.29
C GLU A 167 -13.63 42.54 -41.18
N LYS A 168 -14.31 41.44 -41.54
CA LYS A 168 -14.95 40.53 -40.56
C LYS A 168 -13.93 39.87 -39.64
N THR A 169 -12.85 39.29 -40.18
CA THR A 169 -11.80 38.65 -39.38
C THR A 169 -11.08 39.66 -38.48
N LYS A 170 -10.84 40.89 -38.94
CA LYS A 170 -10.32 41.98 -38.10
C LYS A 170 -11.25 42.29 -36.91
N SER A 171 -12.56 42.35 -37.14
CA SER A 171 -13.56 42.55 -36.08
C SER A 171 -13.58 41.39 -35.07
N GLU A 172 -13.58 40.14 -35.57
CA GLU A 172 -13.52 38.92 -34.73
C GLU A 172 -12.23 38.86 -33.89
N ILE A 173 -11.07 39.19 -34.48
CA ILE A 173 -9.79 39.28 -33.76
C ILE A 173 -9.83 40.38 -32.68
N GLN A 174 -10.43 41.54 -32.98
CA GLN A 174 -10.57 42.62 -32.01
C GLN A 174 -11.50 42.23 -30.85
N GLU A 175 -12.59 41.51 -31.14
CA GLU A 175 -13.49 40.99 -30.10
C GLU A 175 -12.80 39.93 -29.23
N LEU A 176 -12.10 38.98 -29.85
CA LEU A 176 -11.31 37.95 -29.14
C LEU A 176 -10.22 38.59 -28.26
N SER A 177 -9.51 39.60 -28.76
CA SER A 177 -8.54 40.37 -27.99
C SER A 177 -9.18 41.04 -26.77
N GLY A 178 -10.36 41.66 -26.94
CA GLY A 178 -11.13 42.23 -25.84
C GLY A 178 -11.61 41.20 -24.81
N ARG A 179 -12.01 39.99 -25.25
CA ARG A 179 -12.37 38.87 -24.38
C ARG A 179 -11.15 38.35 -23.60
N ILE A 180 -9.99 38.22 -24.25
CA ILE A 180 -8.72 37.80 -23.63
C ILE A 180 -8.26 38.83 -22.60
N ALA A 181 -8.35 40.13 -22.91
CA ALA A 181 -7.99 41.20 -21.96
C ALA A 181 -8.85 41.14 -20.68
N LYS A 182 -10.18 41.04 -20.82
CA LYS A 182 -11.11 40.90 -19.69
C LYS A 182 -10.86 39.62 -18.87
N ALA A 183 -10.61 38.50 -19.53
CA ALA A 183 -10.28 37.24 -18.84
C ALA A 183 -8.93 37.33 -18.09
N SER A 184 -7.93 38.01 -18.67
CA SER A 184 -6.63 38.26 -18.04
C SER A 184 -6.77 39.15 -16.80
N GLU A 185 -7.58 40.20 -16.88
CA GLU A 185 -7.88 41.10 -15.76
C GLU A 185 -8.60 40.35 -14.62
N HIS A 186 -9.67 39.62 -14.93
CA HIS A 186 -10.39 38.77 -13.97
C HIS A 186 -9.46 37.76 -13.28
N ASN A 187 -8.64 37.04 -14.06
CA ASN A 187 -7.68 36.07 -13.52
C ASN A 187 -6.63 36.74 -12.61
N SER A 188 -6.24 37.99 -12.89
CA SER A 188 -5.32 38.78 -12.04
C SER A 188 -5.97 39.14 -10.70
N GLU A 189 -7.24 39.53 -10.71
CA GLU A 189 -8.01 39.80 -9.48
C GLU A 189 -8.25 38.53 -8.66
N GLU A 190 -8.67 37.44 -9.29
CA GLU A 190 -8.80 36.13 -8.62
C GLU A 190 -7.46 35.67 -8.02
N PHE A 191 -6.36 35.77 -8.77
CA PHE A 191 -5.04 35.42 -8.27
C PHE A 191 -4.60 36.30 -7.08
N LYS A 192 -4.95 37.60 -7.09
CA LYS A 192 -4.71 38.51 -5.96
C LYS A 192 -5.54 38.15 -4.73
N THR A 193 -6.81 37.78 -4.90
CA THR A 193 -7.65 37.32 -3.77
C THR A 193 -7.18 35.98 -3.21
N LEU A 194 -6.81 35.04 -4.08
CA LEU A 194 -6.24 33.74 -3.70
C LEU A 194 -4.89 33.90 -2.97
N LYS A 195 -4.00 34.77 -3.45
CA LYS A 195 -2.74 35.09 -2.76
C LYS A 195 -3.00 35.61 -1.34
N ASN A 196 -3.99 36.49 -1.18
CA ASN A 196 -4.34 37.04 0.13
C ASN A 196 -4.99 36.00 1.06
N SER A 197 -5.84 35.11 0.54
CA SER A 197 -6.45 34.04 1.35
C SER A 197 -5.42 33.00 1.78
N VAL A 198 -4.51 32.60 0.88
CA VAL A 198 -3.38 31.71 1.18
C VAL A 198 -2.44 32.35 2.22
N ALA A 199 -2.11 33.63 2.09
CA ALA A 199 -1.29 34.34 3.08
C ALA A 199 -1.97 34.40 4.46
N LYS A 200 -3.28 34.67 4.51
CA LYS A 200 -4.06 34.66 5.76
C LYS A 200 -4.13 33.27 6.39
N ALA A 201 -4.38 32.23 5.58
CA ALA A 201 -4.41 30.84 6.04
C ALA A 201 -3.05 30.41 6.60
N SER A 202 -1.96 30.66 5.86
CA SER A 202 -0.58 30.38 6.29
C SER A 202 -0.22 31.08 7.61
N LYS A 203 -0.64 32.35 7.77
CA LYS A 203 -0.44 33.08 9.03
C LYS A 203 -1.18 32.43 10.21
N LEU A 204 -2.46 32.09 10.03
CA LEU A 204 -3.27 31.40 11.06
C LEU A 204 -2.69 30.01 11.41
N THR A 205 -2.23 29.25 10.41
CA THR A 205 -1.55 27.96 10.65
C THR A 205 -0.26 28.15 11.43
N SER A 206 0.55 29.16 11.14
CA SER A 206 1.76 29.48 11.90
C SER A 206 1.44 29.90 13.35
N GLU A 207 0.43 30.74 13.56
CA GLU A 207 0.01 31.18 14.89
C GLU A 207 -0.52 30.02 15.74
N THR A 208 -1.38 29.17 15.18
CA THR A 208 -1.92 27.97 15.86
C THR A 208 -0.84 26.90 16.11
N PHE A 209 0.11 26.71 15.20
CA PHE A 209 1.26 25.85 15.42
C PHE A 209 2.13 26.38 16.57
N ARG A 210 2.36 27.70 16.64
CA ARG A 210 3.13 28.32 17.73
C ARG A 210 2.43 28.21 19.08
N THR A 211 1.12 28.39 19.17
CA THR A 211 0.38 28.20 20.44
C THR A 211 0.40 26.74 20.87
N LEU A 212 0.16 25.80 19.96
CA LEU A 212 0.23 24.36 20.26
C LEU A 212 1.65 23.94 20.70
N SER A 213 2.69 24.41 20.02
CA SER A 213 4.08 24.14 20.39
C SER A 213 4.42 24.67 21.79
N ASN A 214 3.93 25.86 22.15
CA ASN A 214 4.12 26.42 23.49
C ASN A 214 3.34 25.63 24.55
N SER A 215 2.11 25.18 24.25
CA SER A 215 1.32 24.33 25.15
C SER A 215 1.97 22.97 25.37
N ILE A 216 2.54 22.35 24.33
CA ILE A 216 3.29 21.09 24.43
C ILE A 216 4.57 21.29 25.24
N ALA A 217 5.33 22.35 24.99
CA ALA A 217 6.54 22.66 25.75
C ALA A 217 6.23 22.81 27.24
N LYS A 218 5.21 23.60 27.60
CA LYS A 218 4.80 23.76 29.00
C LYS A 218 4.31 22.45 29.61
N ALA A 219 3.44 21.69 28.94
CA ALA A 219 2.96 20.41 29.48
C ALA A 219 4.11 19.39 29.65
N SER A 220 5.15 19.44 28.80
CA SER A 220 6.36 18.62 28.93
C SER A 220 7.26 19.07 30.08
N GLU A 221 7.27 20.37 30.40
CA GLU A 221 7.98 20.94 31.55
C GLU A 221 7.27 20.55 32.85
N ASP A 222 5.97 20.86 32.96
CA ASP A 222 5.11 20.50 34.10
C ASP A 222 5.20 18.99 34.43
N THR A 223 5.11 18.11 33.42
CA THR A 223 5.20 16.65 33.63
C THR A 223 6.62 16.17 33.97
N SER A 224 7.67 16.85 33.50
CA SER A 224 9.05 16.54 33.90
C SER A 224 9.30 16.89 35.37
N GLU A 225 8.72 17.99 35.87
CA GLU A 225 8.78 18.36 37.29
C GLU A 225 8.02 17.34 38.16
N GLU A 226 6.80 16.95 37.76
CA GLU A 226 6.04 15.91 38.47
C GLU A 226 6.80 14.58 38.56
N ILE A 227 7.43 14.14 37.46
CA ILE A 227 8.25 12.91 37.43
C ILE A 227 9.46 13.04 38.37
N ALA A 228 10.12 14.20 38.42
CA ALA A 228 11.24 14.44 39.33
C ALA A 228 10.80 14.38 40.81
N ILE A 229 9.67 15.01 41.15
CA ILE A 229 9.09 14.98 42.52
C ILE A 229 8.69 13.54 42.92
N LEU A 230 8.05 12.80 42.01
CA LEU A 230 7.66 11.40 42.25
C LEU A 230 8.88 10.48 42.40
N SER A 231 9.93 10.68 41.59
CA SER A 231 11.18 9.94 41.69
C SER A 231 11.87 10.17 43.04
N ASN A 232 11.94 11.43 43.50
CA ASN A 232 12.52 11.77 44.79
C ASN A 232 11.71 11.13 45.95
N ARG A 233 10.37 11.26 45.92
CA ARG A 233 9.49 10.61 46.92
C ARG A 233 9.62 9.09 46.95
N LEU A 234 9.80 8.45 45.79
CA LEU A 234 10.03 7.01 45.72
C LEU A 234 11.38 6.63 46.33
N SER A 235 12.42 7.44 46.11
CA SER A 235 13.74 7.26 46.74
C SER A 235 13.66 7.38 48.26
N GLU A 236 13.03 8.45 48.77
CA GLU A 236 12.82 8.69 50.21
C GLU A 236 12.03 7.54 50.87
N ALA A 237 10.95 7.08 50.23
CA ALA A 237 10.14 5.96 50.74
C ALA A 237 10.91 4.63 50.71
N SER A 238 11.74 4.41 49.68
CA SER A 238 12.60 3.23 49.58
C SER A 238 13.70 3.22 50.63
N GLU A 239 14.28 4.38 50.95
CA GLU A 239 15.32 4.52 51.98
C GLU A 239 14.73 4.30 53.38
N ALA A 240 13.57 4.91 53.67
CA ALA A 240 12.84 4.69 54.93
C ALA A 240 12.51 3.20 55.15
N SER A 241 11.98 2.53 54.11
CA SER A 241 11.67 1.10 54.18
C SER A 241 12.92 0.21 54.35
N ALA A 242 14.06 0.61 53.77
CA ALA A 242 15.32 -0.10 53.94
C ALA A 242 15.87 0.00 55.38
N GLU A 243 15.78 1.18 56.02
CA GLU A 243 16.15 1.33 57.43
C GLU A 243 15.16 0.59 58.36
N GLU A 244 13.85 0.63 58.11
CA GLU A 244 12.88 -0.19 58.84
C GLU A 244 13.24 -1.68 58.76
N PHE A 245 13.48 -2.20 57.55
CA PHE A 245 13.89 -3.59 57.33
C PHE A 245 15.19 -3.95 58.08
N LYS A 246 16.18 -3.05 58.06
CA LYS A 246 17.44 -3.19 58.78
C LYS A 246 17.24 -3.24 60.30
N THR A 247 16.33 -2.44 60.86
CA THR A 247 15.98 -2.55 62.30
C THR A 247 15.30 -3.88 62.62
N LEU A 248 14.38 -4.37 61.77
CA LEU A 248 13.74 -5.68 61.94
C LEU A 248 14.76 -6.82 61.88
N VAL A 249 15.69 -6.79 60.92
CA VAL A 249 16.80 -7.75 60.83
C VAL A 249 17.64 -7.73 62.11
N HIS A 250 17.99 -6.55 62.63
CA HIS A 250 18.72 -6.44 63.89
C HIS A 250 17.95 -7.03 65.09
N TYR A 251 16.65 -6.75 65.22
CA TYR A 251 15.81 -7.33 66.28
C TYR A 251 15.70 -8.86 66.16
N ILE A 252 15.52 -9.39 64.95
CA ILE A 252 15.47 -10.84 64.69
C ILE A 252 16.83 -11.47 65.03
N SER A 253 17.95 -10.88 64.60
CA SER A 253 19.29 -11.36 64.95
C SER A 253 19.52 -11.35 66.46
N LYS A 254 19.13 -10.29 67.17
CA LYS A 254 19.31 -10.20 68.62
C LYS A 254 18.44 -11.20 69.39
N SER A 255 17.19 -11.38 68.96
CA SER A 255 16.30 -12.42 69.50
C SER A 255 16.88 -13.83 69.28
N THR A 256 17.39 -14.09 68.07
CA THR A 256 18.03 -15.37 67.69
C THR A 256 19.28 -15.65 68.52
N GLU A 257 20.09 -14.63 68.84
CA GLU A 257 21.24 -14.75 69.74
C GLU A 257 20.81 -15.15 71.16
N VAL A 258 19.77 -14.49 71.70
CA VAL A 258 19.24 -14.80 73.04
C VAL A 258 18.66 -16.21 73.09
N THR A 259 17.82 -16.61 72.11
CA THR A 259 17.27 -17.98 72.08
C THR A 259 18.36 -19.03 71.92
N ASN A 260 19.40 -18.78 71.13
CA ASN A 260 20.56 -19.68 71.04
C ASN A 260 21.32 -19.77 72.37
N HIS A 261 21.47 -18.67 73.10
CA HIS A 261 22.09 -18.68 74.43
C HIS A 261 21.25 -19.48 75.44
N GLU A 262 19.93 -19.30 75.46
CA GLU A 262 19.00 -20.06 76.30
C GLU A 262 19.02 -21.57 75.96
N ILE A 263 19.00 -21.93 74.67
CA ILE A 263 19.13 -23.32 74.21
C ILE A 263 20.45 -23.93 74.67
N ASN A 264 21.58 -23.21 74.53
CA ASN A 264 22.88 -23.70 74.99
C ASN A 264 22.94 -23.86 76.52
N ASN A 265 22.33 -22.94 77.29
CA ASN A 265 22.23 -23.07 78.74
C ASN A 265 21.38 -24.27 79.16
N LEU A 266 20.26 -24.53 78.46
CA LEU A 266 19.42 -25.70 78.68
C LEU A 266 20.18 -27.00 78.36
N ILE A 267 20.92 -27.06 77.24
CA ILE A 267 21.77 -28.20 76.88
C ILE A 267 22.82 -28.45 77.97
N ASN A 268 23.49 -27.41 78.46
CA ASN A 268 24.49 -27.52 79.52
C ASN A 268 23.88 -28.01 80.85
N ASN A 269 22.68 -27.53 81.22
CA ASN A 269 22.00 -28.00 82.43
C ASN A 269 21.57 -29.48 82.30
N ILE A 270 20.95 -29.86 81.18
CA ILE A 270 20.56 -31.26 80.91
C ILE A 270 21.77 -32.20 80.95
N ASN A 271 22.92 -31.79 80.41
CA ASN A 271 24.14 -32.58 80.48
C ASN A 271 24.66 -32.70 81.93
N ARG A 272 24.68 -31.60 82.69
CA ARG A 272 25.05 -31.62 84.11
C ARG A 272 24.13 -32.50 84.96
N GLU A 273 22.82 -32.47 84.71
CA GLU A 273 21.84 -33.34 85.37
C GLU A 273 22.08 -34.82 85.03
N ARG A 274 22.38 -35.14 83.75
CA ARG A 274 22.76 -36.50 83.34
C ARG A 274 24.03 -36.97 84.04
N ASP A 275 25.05 -36.13 84.14
CA ASP A 275 26.32 -36.47 84.81
C ASP A 275 26.08 -36.76 86.31
N ILE A 276 25.29 -35.93 86.99
CA ILE A 276 24.92 -36.13 88.41
C ILE A 276 24.11 -37.43 88.59
N LEU A 277 23.19 -37.75 87.69
CA LEU A 277 22.42 -38.99 87.76
C LEU A 277 23.30 -40.23 87.55
N ILE A 278 24.22 -40.20 86.58
CA ILE A 278 25.19 -41.27 86.33
C ILE A 278 26.10 -41.47 87.54
N GLU A 279 26.61 -40.38 88.12
CA GLU A 279 27.45 -40.41 89.32
C GLU A 279 26.69 -40.99 90.52
N THR A 280 25.44 -40.56 90.75
CA THR A 280 24.58 -41.09 91.82
C THR A 280 24.36 -42.60 91.68
N LEU A 281 24.03 -43.06 90.46
CA LEU A 281 23.84 -44.49 90.17
C LEU A 281 25.13 -45.31 90.35
N ASN A 282 26.29 -44.73 90.02
CA ASN A 282 27.60 -45.36 90.27
C ASN A 282 27.88 -45.49 91.77
N GLN A 283 27.58 -44.45 92.57
CA GLN A 283 27.75 -44.46 94.02
C GLN A 283 26.81 -45.48 94.70
N GLU A 284 25.53 -45.54 94.31
CA GLU A 284 24.59 -46.57 94.78
C GLU A 284 25.11 -47.97 94.44
N ARG A 285 25.58 -48.18 93.20
CA ARG A 285 26.16 -49.45 92.77
C ARG A 285 27.40 -49.83 93.60
N GLU A 286 28.27 -48.88 93.94
CA GLU A 286 29.41 -49.14 94.81
C GLU A 286 28.97 -49.48 96.24
N GLN A 287 27.99 -48.76 96.81
CA GLN A 287 27.42 -49.07 98.12
C GLN A 287 26.83 -50.49 98.15
N TYR A 288 26.04 -50.89 97.14
CA TYR A 288 25.52 -52.26 97.05
C TYR A 288 26.65 -53.30 96.94
N LEU A 289 27.72 -53.02 96.20
CA LEU A 289 28.89 -53.91 96.13
C LEU A 289 29.63 -54.01 97.48
N GLN A 290 29.74 -52.91 98.22
CA GLN A 290 30.33 -52.90 99.57
C GLN A 290 29.45 -53.68 100.56
N GLU A 291 28.12 -53.49 100.55
CA GLU A 291 27.18 -54.28 101.37
C GLU A 291 27.26 -55.77 101.06
N ILE A 292 27.26 -56.15 99.77
CA ILE A 292 27.41 -57.55 99.34
C ILE A 292 28.73 -58.12 99.86
N LYS A 293 29.84 -57.37 99.76
CA LYS A 293 31.16 -57.80 100.24
C LYS A 293 31.20 -57.93 101.78
N GLN A 294 30.54 -57.05 102.52
CA GLN A 294 30.42 -57.14 103.98
C GLN A 294 29.56 -58.34 104.40
N ARG A 295 28.42 -58.57 103.75
CA ARG A 295 27.57 -59.74 103.99
C ARG A 295 28.32 -61.03 103.67
N GLU A 296 29.02 -61.10 102.54
CA GLU A 296 29.88 -62.24 102.18
C GLU A 296 30.97 -62.49 103.24
N ALA A 297 31.67 -61.45 103.70
CA ALA A 297 32.66 -61.60 104.77
C ALA A 297 32.05 -62.14 106.07
N ALA A 298 30.87 -61.66 106.46
CA ALA A 298 30.14 -62.17 107.63
C ALA A 298 29.65 -63.61 107.44
N PHE A 299 29.22 -63.99 106.24
CA PHE A 299 28.88 -65.38 105.89
C PHE A 299 30.11 -66.29 105.95
N GLN A 300 31.26 -65.84 105.44
CA GLN A 300 32.52 -66.61 105.50
C GLN A 300 33.02 -66.79 106.94
N ASP A 301 32.88 -65.77 107.81
CA ASP A 301 33.20 -65.87 109.24
C ASP A 301 32.24 -66.85 109.95
N LEU A 302 30.93 -66.75 109.67
CA LEU A 302 29.92 -67.69 110.18
C LEU A 302 30.19 -69.14 109.74
N ILE A 303 30.51 -69.37 108.45
CA ILE A 303 30.91 -70.69 107.93
C ILE A 303 32.18 -71.18 108.61
N SER A 304 33.16 -70.30 108.84
CA SER A 304 34.38 -70.62 109.57
C SER A 304 34.11 -70.97 111.04
N GLY A 305 33.17 -70.27 111.68
CA GLY A 305 32.67 -70.57 113.01
C GLY A 305 32.01 -71.95 113.10
N PHE A 306 31.11 -72.28 112.18
CA PHE A 306 30.51 -73.63 112.09
C PHE A 306 31.56 -74.71 111.82
N ARG A 307 32.53 -74.46 110.93
CA ARG A 307 33.63 -75.39 110.64
C ARG A 307 34.53 -75.62 111.87
N ASN A 308 34.84 -74.57 112.61
CA ASN A 308 35.66 -74.66 113.83
C ASN A 308 34.89 -75.37 114.96
N ALA A 309 33.60 -75.08 115.13
CA ALA A 309 32.75 -75.78 116.10
C ALA A 309 32.64 -77.28 115.79
N ALA A 310 32.42 -77.66 114.52
CA ALA A 310 32.41 -79.05 114.10
C ALA A 310 33.78 -79.73 114.30
N ALA A 311 34.89 -79.04 114.01
CA ALA A 311 36.24 -79.55 114.26
C ALA A 311 36.63 -79.65 115.75
N ASP A 312 36.01 -78.84 116.63
CA ASP A 312 36.10 -79.00 118.08
C ASP A 312 35.25 -80.17 118.58
N GLU A 313 34.11 -80.46 117.94
CA GLU A 313 33.26 -81.61 118.26
C GLU A 313 33.89 -82.95 117.83
N GLU A 314 34.75 -82.97 116.81
CA GLU A 314 35.58 -84.13 116.44
C GLU A 314 36.73 -84.44 117.44
N LYS A 315 36.97 -83.59 118.45
CA LYS A 315 37.92 -83.93 119.53
C LYS A 315 37.29 -84.94 120.49
N PRO A 316 37.93 -86.10 120.77
CA PRO A 316 37.29 -87.19 121.49
C PRO A 316 36.90 -86.80 122.92
N ALA A 317 35.58 -86.81 123.18
CA ALA A 317 34.99 -86.42 124.45
C ALA A 317 35.59 -87.16 125.66
N LYS A 318 36.03 -86.40 126.68
CA LYS A 318 36.61 -86.95 127.91
C LYS A 318 35.56 -87.75 128.69
N LYS A 319 35.84 -89.04 128.92
CA LYS A 319 34.95 -90.01 129.58
C LYS A 319 34.80 -89.70 131.07
N TRP A 320 33.69 -89.07 131.46
CA TRP A 320 33.39 -88.61 132.83
C TRP A 320 32.96 -89.72 133.82
N TRP A 321 32.73 -90.94 133.33
CA TRP A 321 32.21 -92.10 134.10
C TRP A 321 33.20 -92.78 135.07
N ARG A 322 34.23 -92.08 135.60
CA ARG A 322 35.24 -92.67 136.51
C ARG A 322 35.19 -92.24 137.97
N LEU A 323 34.26 -91.36 138.37
CA LEU A 323 34.25 -90.75 139.71
C LEU A 323 33.16 -91.27 140.68
N TRP A 324 32.32 -92.23 140.29
CA TRP A 324 31.36 -92.90 141.19
C TRP A 324 31.85 -94.29 141.61
N LYS A 325 32.99 -94.32 142.33
CA LYS A 325 33.52 -95.53 142.99
C LYS A 325 33.81 -95.26 144.47
N LYS A 326 32.72 -95.09 145.25
CA LYS A 326 32.66 -94.80 146.70
C LYS A 326 33.39 -93.51 147.12
N GLN A 327 32.75 -92.61 147.86
CA GLN A 327 32.01 -92.87 149.10
C GLN A 327 30.83 -91.91 149.28
#